data_AF-B4NWV1-F1
#
_entry.id   AF-B4NWV1-F1
#
_cell.length_a   1.000
_cell.length_b   1.000
_cell.length_c   1.000
_cell.angle_alpha   90.00
_cell.angle_beta   90.00
_cell.angle_gamma   90.00
#
_symmetry.space_group_name_H-M   'P 1'
#
loop_
_entity.id
_entity.type
_entity.pdbx_description
1 polymer ?
#
loop_
_entity_poly.entity_id
_entity_poly.type
_entity_poly.pdbx_seq_one_letter_code
_entity_poly.pdbx_strand_id
1 'polypeptide(L)'
;MKLLLLWAIVALSWLLIEAAKRRTKNSACLVRNKYPHESSCRSPRREYFAFHRVLFDCIKVTTKCRKLYRRNEFHTLESCRDACHYHMAMPNPPPPGNATTSAPGGASGAPEGGDAAPPAEAPQS
;
A
#
# COMPACT_ATOMS: atom_id res chain seq x y z
N MET A 1 34.54 15.06 34.02
CA MET A 1 34.38 14.68 32.60
C MET A 1 33.74 13.30 32.41
N LYS A 2 34.10 12.26 33.19
CA LYS A 2 33.50 10.91 33.10
C LYS A 2 31.98 10.87 33.35
N LEU A 3 31.47 11.68 34.29
CA LEU A 3 30.03 11.81 34.54
C LEU A 3 29.26 12.38 33.34
N LEU A 4 29.79 13.41 32.67
CA LEU A 4 29.15 14.00 31.49
C LEU A 4 29.09 13.01 30.32
N LEU A 5 30.14 12.20 30.13
CA LEU A 5 30.16 11.13 29.14
C LEU A 5 29.09 10.06 29.41
N LEU A 6 28.92 9.65 30.67
CA LEU A 6 27.87 8.68 31.04
C LEU A 6 26.46 9.24 30.77
N TRP A 7 26.20 10.50 31.14
CA TRP A 7 24.93 11.15 30.84
C TRP A 7 24.65 11.26 29.34
N ALA A 8 25.67 11.61 28.54
CA ALA A 8 25.55 11.66 27.09
C ALA A 8 25.20 10.29 26.49
N ILE A 9 25.84 9.20 26.95
CA ILE A 9 25.54 7.83 26.50
C ILE A 9 24.11 7.44 26.84
N VAL A 10 23.65 7.74 28.06
CA VAL A 10 22.28 7.44 28.48
C VAL A 10 21.27 8.22 27.62
N ALA A 11 21.48 9.51 27.40
CA ALA A 11 20.62 10.31 26.53
C ALA A 11 20.59 9.80 25.08
N LEU A 12 21.76 9.44 24.53
CA LEU A 12 21.85 8.89 23.17
C LEU A 12 21.15 7.54 23.06
N SER A 13 21.31 6.66 24.05
CA SER A 13 20.63 5.35 24.07
C SER A 13 19.12 5.49 24.15
N TRP A 14 18.61 6.44 24.94
CA TRP A 14 17.18 6.77 25.00
C TRP A 14 16.64 7.24 23.66
N LEU A 15 17.34 8.18 23.01
CA LEU A 15 16.97 8.68 21.68
C LEU A 15 16.93 7.55 20.64
N LEU A 16 17.91 6.65 20.67
CA LEU A 16 17.98 5.50 19.75
C LEU A 16 16.81 4.52 19.98
N ILE A 17 16.47 4.23 21.24
CA ILE A 17 15.33 3.36 21.59
C ILE A 17 14.03 3.97 21.09
N GLU A 18 13.84 5.28 21.29
CA GLU A 18 12.64 5.97 20.87
C GLU A 18 12.53 6.04 19.34
N ALA A 19 13.64 6.32 18.66
CA ALA A 19 13.72 6.31 17.20
C ALA A 19 13.42 4.91 16.62
N ALA A 20 13.96 3.85 17.21
CA ALA A 20 13.67 2.47 16.81
C ALA A 20 12.20 2.11 17.01
N LYS A 21 11.60 2.54 18.13
CA LYS A 21 10.16 2.35 18.41
C LYS A 21 9.28 3.09 17.39
N ARG A 22 9.67 4.29 16.98
CA ARG A 22 8.95 5.05 15.93
C ARG A 22 9.10 4.41 14.54
N ARG A 23 10.30 3.95 14.16
CA ARG A 23 10.48 3.22 12.88
C ARG A 23 9.66 1.94 12.82
N THR A 24 9.63 1.16 13.90
CA THR A 24 8.90 -0.11 13.92
C THR A 24 7.39 0.09 13.80
N LYS A 25 6.83 1.16 14.40
CA LYS A 25 5.43 1.58 14.18
C LYS A 25 5.14 1.84 12.71
N ASN A 26 5.98 2.64 12.05
CA ASN A 26 5.79 3.01 10.63
C ASN A 26 5.94 1.80 9.68
N SER A 27 6.86 0.89 9.99
CA SER A 27 7.05 -0.32 9.16
C SER A 27 5.95 -1.37 9.33
N ALA A 28 5.12 -1.26 10.37
CA ALA A 28 4.15 -2.30 10.69
C ALA A 28 3.07 -2.46 9.60
N CYS A 29 2.81 -1.39 8.83
CA CYS A 29 1.72 -1.23 7.86
C CYS A 29 1.91 -1.93 6.49
N LEU A 30 3.13 -2.35 6.16
CA LEU A 30 3.45 -2.97 4.87
C LEU A 30 3.93 -4.43 5.00
N VAL A 31 3.90 -5.00 6.21
CA VAL A 31 4.44 -6.33 6.48
C VAL A 31 3.41 -7.42 6.22
N ARG A 32 3.71 -8.32 5.27
CA ARG A 32 2.96 -9.57 5.02
C ARG A 32 1.45 -9.36 4.87
N ASN A 33 1.02 -8.64 3.83
CA ASN A 33 -0.41 -8.38 3.57
C ASN A 33 -1.12 -9.46 2.73
N LYS A 34 -0.51 -10.63 2.52
CA LYS A 34 -1.10 -11.70 1.69
C LYS A 34 -1.93 -12.63 2.55
N TYR A 35 -3.26 -12.54 2.43
CA TYR A 35 -4.18 -13.50 3.05
C TYR A 35 -4.53 -14.63 2.07
N PRO A 36 -4.81 -15.84 2.58
CA PRO A 36 -5.40 -16.88 1.76
C PRO A 36 -6.80 -16.43 1.30
N HIS A 37 -7.27 -17.02 0.20
CA HIS A 37 -8.60 -16.72 -0.33
C HIS A 37 -9.69 -17.10 0.68
N GLU A 38 -10.75 -16.28 0.80
CA GLU A 38 -11.79 -16.42 1.83
C GLU A 38 -12.49 -17.80 1.78
N SER A 39 -12.57 -18.43 0.60
CA SER A 39 -13.13 -19.78 0.44
C SER A 39 -12.41 -20.87 1.25
N SER A 40 -11.11 -20.67 1.55
CA SER A 40 -10.31 -21.61 2.35
C SER A 40 -10.52 -21.42 3.86
N CYS A 41 -11.19 -20.34 4.26
CA CYS A 41 -11.30 -19.94 5.66
C CYS A 41 -12.66 -20.35 6.26
N ARG A 42 -12.61 -21.12 7.35
CA ARG A 42 -13.80 -21.62 8.07
C ARG A 42 -14.07 -20.92 9.41
N SER A 43 -13.67 -19.65 9.56
CA SER A 43 -13.86 -18.90 10.81
C SER A 43 -14.98 -17.87 10.70
N PRO A 44 -15.55 -17.41 11.83
CA PRO A 44 -16.58 -16.39 11.81
C PRO A 44 -16.08 -15.11 11.13
N ARG A 45 -17.02 -14.37 10.54
CA ARG A 45 -16.72 -13.11 9.88
C ARG A 45 -16.24 -12.09 10.91
N ARG A 46 -15.17 -11.37 10.59
CA ARG A 46 -14.59 -10.33 11.41
C ARG A 46 -14.24 -9.11 10.56
N GLU A 47 -14.06 -7.99 11.23
CA GLU A 47 -13.75 -6.71 10.62
C GLU A 47 -12.49 -6.14 11.25
N TYR A 48 -11.65 -5.53 10.43
CA TYR A 48 -10.44 -4.84 10.87
C TYR A 48 -10.09 -3.73 9.88
N PHE A 49 -9.18 -2.85 10.27
CA PHE A 49 -8.63 -1.82 9.41
C PHE A 49 -7.24 -2.22 8.93
N ALA A 50 -6.96 -1.98 7.65
CA ALA A 50 -5.67 -2.23 7.04
C ALA A 50 -5.32 -1.13 6.05
N PHE A 51 -4.02 -0.89 5.87
CA PHE A 51 -3.51 0.09 4.93
C PHE A 51 -3.58 -0.43 3.49
N HIS A 52 -4.21 0.34 2.60
CA HIS A 52 -4.34 0.04 1.19
C HIS A 52 -3.30 0.81 0.38
N ARG A 53 -2.32 0.08 -0.18
CA ARG A 53 -1.15 0.67 -0.86
C ARG A 53 -1.47 1.53 -2.09
N VAL A 54 -2.60 1.26 -2.75
CA VAL A 54 -3.01 2.00 -3.96
C VAL A 54 -3.79 3.27 -3.61
N LEU A 55 -4.57 3.22 -2.52
CA LEU A 55 -5.38 4.35 -2.09
C LEU A 55 -4.60 5.27 -1.14
N PHE A 56 -3.43 4.82 -0.67
CA PHE A 56 -2.65 5.46 0.38
C PHE A 56 -3.49 5.80 1.63
N ASP A 57 -4.51 4.98 1.92
CA ASP A 57 -5.42 5.17 3.06
C ASP A 57 -5.74 3.84 3.76
N CYS A 58 -6.25 3.95 4.99
CA CYS A 58 -6.72 2.85 5.81
C CYS A 58 -8.17 2.51 5.48
N ILE A 59 -8.42 1.26 5.09
CA ILE A 59 -9.75 0.77 4.71
C ILE A 59 -10.25 -0.27 5.70
N LYS A 60 -11.57 -0.39 5.83
CA LYS A 60 -12.22 -1.47 6.57
C LYS A 60 -12.25 -2.73 5.71
N VAL A 61 -11.69 -3.81 6.23
CA VAL A 61 -11.65 -5.13 5.58
C VAL A 61 -12.51 -6.10 6.39
N THR A 62 -13.40 -6.80 5.69
CA THR A 62 -14.24 -7.84 6.27
C THR A 62 -13.81 -9.20 5.74
N THR A 63 -13.50 -10.15 6.62
CA THR A 63 -13.02 -11.48 6.23
C THR A 63 -13.53 -12.57 7.16
N LYS A 64 -13.66 -13.80 6.65
CA LYS A 64 -13.83 -15.02 7.46
C LYS A 64 -12.50 -15.65 7.89
N CYS A 65 -11.36 -15.16 7.42
CA CYS A 65 -10.05 -15.70 7.77
C CYS A 65 -9.62 -15.28 9.17
N ARG A 66 -8.97 -16.18 9.93
CA ARG A 66 -8.37 -15.84 11.23
C ARG A 66 -7.23 -14.85 11.07
N LYS A 67 -6.81 -14.25 12.19
CA LYS A 67 -5.62 -13.40 12.26
C LYS A 67 -4.37 -14.24 12.00
N LEU A 68 -3.85 -14.18 10.77
CA LEU A 68 -2.58 -14.84 10.43
C LEU A 68 -1.39 -14.01 10.90
N TYR A 69 -1.48 -12.69 10.79
CA TYR A 69 -0.38 -11.78 11.09
C TYR A 69 -0.72 -10.89 12.27
N ARG A 70 0.24 -10.70 13.17
CA ARG A 70 0.07 -9.80 14.33
C ARG A 70 0.04 -8.33 13.93
N ARG A 71 0.74 -7.99 12.85
CA ARG A 71 0.84 -6.65 12.26
C ARG A 71 -0.14 -6.54 11.08
N ASN A 72 -0.40 -5.32 10.60
CA ASN A 72 -1.34 -5.06 9.49
C ASN A 72 -2.82 -5.32 9.73
N GLU A 73 -3.21 -5.58 10.97
CA GLU A 73 -4.62 -5.63 11.34
C GLU A 73 -4.86 -4.74 12.55
N PHE A 74 -5.58 -3.65 12.33
CA PHE A 74 -5.90 -2.63 13.32
C PHE A 74 -7.38 -2.72 13.72
N HIS A 75 -7.68 -2.45 14.99
CA HIS A 75 -9.07 -2.49 15.48
C HIS A 75 -9.82 -1.19 15.19
N THR A 76 -9.10 -0.09 15.05
CA THR A 76 -9.67 1.24 14.80
C THR A 76 -9.00 1.89 13.59
N LEU A 77 -9.74 2.78 12.92
CA LEU A 77 -9.22 3.57 11.81
C LEU A 77 -8.02 4.43 12.25
N GLU A 78 -8.15 5.07 13.42
CA GLU A 78 -7.12 5.96 13.97
C GLU A 78 -5.81 5.21 14.24
N SER A 79 -5.86 4.03 14.86
CA SER A 79 -4.65 3.22 15.09
C SER A 79 -3.97 2.78 13.80
N CYS A 80 -4.75 2.57 12.73
CA CYS A 80 -4.19 2.33 11.40
C CYS A 80 -3.49 3.59 10.89
N ARG A 81 -4.16 4.75 10.90
CA ARG A 81 -3.58 6.01 10.42
C ARG A 81 -2.31 6.40 11.16
N ASP A 82 -2.28 6.25 12.48
CA ASP A 82 -1.09 6.52 13.28
C ASP A 82 0.09 5.62 12.94
N ALA A 83 -0.16 4.32 12.73
CA ALA A 83 0.87 3.36 12.37
C ALA A 83 1.32 3.48 10.91
N CYS A 84 0.46 4.02 10.04
CA CYS A 84 0.67 4.09 8.60
C CYS A 84 0.95 5.51 8.10
N HIS A 85 0.98 6.52 8.97
CA HIS A 85 0.99 7.94 8.62
C HIS A 85 2.05 8.29 7.57
N TYR A 86 3.26 7.74 7.72
CA TYR A 86 4.36 7.96 6.79
C TYR A 86 4.06 7.48 5.36
N HIS A 87 3.26 6.42 5.22
CA HIS A 87 2.89 5.83 3.94
C HIS A 87 1.58 6.40 3.37
N MET A 88 0.84 7.18 4.14
CA MET A 88 -0.39 7.84 3.67
C MET A 88 -0.11 9.09 2.83
N ALA A 89 1.11 9.63 2.88
CA ALA A 89 1.50 10.73 2.02
C ALA A 89 1.52 10.25 0.56
N MET A 90 0.73 10.90 -0.30
CA MET A 90 0.81 10.70 -1.74
C MET A 90 2.24 11.01 -2.18
N PRO A 91 2.93 10.10 -2.89
CA PRO A 91 4.21 10.44 -3.49
C PRO A 91 3.97 11.59 -4.47
N ASN A 92 4.67 12.70 -4.26
CA ASN A 92 4.67 13.78 -5.25
C ASN A 92 5.10 13.17 -6.59
N PRO A 93 4.36 13.40 -7.68
CA PRO A 93 4.83 12.97 -8.98
C PRO A 93 6.22 13.56 -9.19
N PRO A 94 7.18 12.79 -9.72
CA PRO A 94 8.47 13.37 -10.09
C PRO A 94 8.19 14.58 -10.99
N PRO A 95 8.94 15.69 -10.83
CA PRO A 95 8.79 16.83 -11.73
C PRO A 95 8.88 16.32 -13.18
N PRO A 96 8.11 16.88 -14.12
CA PRO A 96 8.12 16.45 -15.51
C PRO A 96 9.51 16.71 -16.11
N GLY A 97 10.40 15.74 -15.93
CA GLY A 97 11.71 15.68 -16.55
C GLY A 97 11.58 14.85 -17.81
N ASN A 98 12.10 15.37 -18.92
CA ASN A 98 12.25 14.67 -20.20
C ASN A 98 13.19 13.45 -20.03
N ALA A 99 12.67 12.37 -19.47
CA ALA A 99 13.37 11.10 -19.38
C ALA A 99 12.48 10.02 -20.00
N THR A 100 12.69 9.83 -21.30
CA THR A 100 12.27 8.64 -22.05
C THR A 100 13.01 7.43 -21.49
N THR A 101 12.53 6.87 -20.38
CA THR A 101 12.97 5.52 -19.96
C THR A 101 12.07 4.52 -20.67
N SER A 102 12.52 4.06 -21.84
CA SER A 102 11.96 2.90 -22.51
C SER A 102 12.08 1.67 -21.61
N ALA A 103 10.95 1.11 -21.19
CA ALA A 103 10.91 -0.24 -20.64
C ALA A 103 11.10 -1.25 -21.78
N PRO A 104 12.02 -2.23 -21.69
CA PRO A 104 12.09 -3.30 -22.68
C PRO A 104 11.06 -4.37 -22.31
N GLY A 105 10.12 -4.63 -23.21
CA GLY A 105 9.36 -5.88 -23.19
C GLY A 105 7.86 -5.76 -23.44
N GLY A 106 7.50 -5.79 -24.73
CA GLY A 106 6.55 -6.77 -25.24
C GLY A 106 5.06 -6.56 -24.97
N ALA A 107 4.38 -5.91 -25.91
CA ALA A 107 3.13 -6.41 -26.50
C ALA A 107 2.83 -5.60 -27.76
N SER A 108 3.37 -6.05 -28.90
CA SER A 108 2.88 -5.63 -30.22
C SER A 108 1.53 -6.31 -30.45
N GLY A 109 0.54 -5.53 -30.88
CA GLY A 109 -0.67 -6.05 -31.52
C GLY A 109 -1.96 -5.42 -31.04
N ALA A 110 -2.18 -4.16 -31.40
CA ALA A 110 -3.52 -3.55 -31.46
C ALA A 110 -4.40 -4.28 -32.49
N PRO A 111 -5.72 -4.14 -32.38
CA PRO A 111 -6.51 -3.89 -33.58
C PRO A 111 -7.34 -2.61 -33.41
N GLU A 112 -7.29 -1.74 -34.41
CA GLU A 112 -8.22 -0.65 -34.79
C GLU A 112 -7.39 0.47 -35.43
N GLY A 113 -7.66 0.99 -36.62
CA GLY A 113 -8.79 0.86 -37.54
C GLY A 113 -8.55 1.79 -38.74
N GLY A 114 -9.57 1.93 -39.59
CA GLY A 114 -9.63 2.85 -40.73
C GLY A 114 -9.59 2.11 -42.07
N ASP A 115 -10.43 2.35 -43.07
CA ASP A 115 -11.48 3.32 -43.32
C ASP A 115 -12.24 2.80 -44.56
N ALA A 116 -13.56 3.05 -44.66
CA ALA A 116 -14.32 3.30 -45.90
C ALA A 116 -15.80 2.86 -45.77
N ALA A 117 -16.69 3.84 -45.69
CA ALA A 117 -18.03 3.78 -46.27
C ALA A 117 -18.16 5.01 -47.19
N PRO A 118 -19.14 5.12 -48.13
CA PRO A 118 -20.22 4.21 -48.56
C PRO A 118 -20.14 4.03 -50.13
N PRO A 119 -21.16 3.71 -50.98
CA PRO A 119 -22.61 3.51 -50.77
C PRO A 119 -23.24 2.29 -51.49
N ALA A 120 -24.51 1.98 -51.17
CA ALA A 120 -25.59 1.73 -52.15
C ALA A 120 -26.85 1.11 -51.49
N GLU A 121 -27.94 1.88 -51.58
CA GLU A 121 -29.34 1.52 -51.78
C GLU A 121 -29.70 0.04 -52.07
N ALA A 122 -30.66 -0.51 -51.31
CA ALA A 122 -31.93 -1.06 -51.85
C ALA A 122 -32.89 -1.52 -50.72
N PRO A 123 -34.22 -1.32 -50.87
CA PRO A 123 -35.24 -1.73 -49.91
C PRO A 123 -35.78 -3.14 -50.22
N GLN A 124 -36.40 -3.80 -49.24
CA GLN A 124 -37.78 -4.32 -49.29
C GLN A 124 -38.04 -5.44 -48.27
N SER A 125 -39.15 -5.26 -47.56
CA SER A 125 -40.12 -6.30 -47.20
C SER A 125 -41.36 -6.10 -48.06
#